data_AF-A0A090WUG7-F1
#
_entry.id   AF-A0A090WUG7-F1
#
_cell.length_a   1.000
_cell.length_b   1.000
_cell.length_c   1.000
_cell.angle_alpha   90.00
_cell.angle_beta   90.00
_cell.angle_gamma   90.00
#
_symmetry.space_group_name_H-M   'P 1'
#
loop_
_entity.id
_entity.type
_entity.pdbx_description
1 polymer ?
#
loop_
_entity_poly.entity_id
_entity_poly.type
_entity_poly.pdbx_seq_one_letter_code
_entity_poly.pdbx_strand_id
1 'polypeptide(L)'
;MVSVPYGFIGNSYNGTTNQLATYWMFTLISAGGYNGWTQILNTGNAAAGYGFTLKGSPNPNNVLDFRGRPNNGDISIECLFTGVDADPSSGPTHQVETLTGNPYPSALDLKLFLTDGFGSTAPTGTNNRNILNGEAFFWEQKPVGSHNLADYEGGYSVYTPGDPTNLSDNGSYAIAPFVNYNFNGSVNGTTTGNTQNFADNNARRYAAIGQGFIVSSLDNGGAPGGGTAVFNNAMRLYLAEDSTTGGNGSVLQKIALKLKVKKMKNLKL
;
A
#
# COMPACT_ATOMS: atom_id res chain seq x y z
N MET A 1 -12.13 -18.00 -17.74
CA MET A 1 -13.32 -17.29 -17.25
C MET A 1 -13.42 -15.97 -17.98
N VAL A 2 -14.63 -15.55 -18.37
CA VAL A 2 -14.87 -14.21 -18.91
C VAL A 2 -15.10 -13.29 -17.71
N SER A 3 -14.29 -12.25 -17.56
CA SER A 3 -14.53 -11.21 -16.55
C SER A 3 -15.74 -10.38 -16.95
N VAL A 4 -16.68 -10.18 -16.03
CA VAL A 4 -17.82 -9.29 -16.24
C VAL A 4 -17.49 -7.93 -15.62
N PRO A 5 -17.82 -6.80 -16.29
CA PRO A 5 -17.66 -5.48 -15.68
C PRO A 5 -18.35 -5.42 -14.31
N TYR A 6 -17.59 -5.06 -13.29
CA TYR A 6 -18.12 -4.84 -11.95
C TYR A 6 -18.59 -3.39 -11.84
N GLY A 7 -19.85 -3.18 -11.46
CA GLY A 7 -20.46 -1.86 -11.47
C GLY A 7 -20.08 -1.01 -10.26
N PHE A 8 -20.60 0.21 -10.24
CA PHE A 8 -20.55 1.11 -9.09
C PHE A 8 -21.96 1.47 -8.65
N ILE A 9 -22.14 1.70 -7.34
CA ILE A 9 -23.37 2.24 -6.76
C ILE A 9 -23.06 3.56 -6.04
N GLY A 10 -23.69 4.64 -6.52
CA GLY A 10 -23.62 5.96 -5.91
C GLY A 10 -24.52 6.09 -4.69
N ASN A 11 -24.23 7.08 -3.83
CA ASN A 11 -25.04 7.43 -2.65
C ASN A 11 -25.30 6.26 -1.68
N SER A 12 -24.37 5.31 -1.59
CA SER A 12 -24.45 4.16 -0.69
C SER A 12 -23.12 3.91 0.01
N TYR A 13 -23.18 3.56 1.30
CA TYR A 13 -22.04 3.09 2.09
C TYR A 13 -21.73 1.59 1.87
N ASN A 14 -22.59 0.87 1.16
CA ASN A 14 -22.43 -0.57 0.93
C ASN A 14 -22.57 -0.91 -0.55
N GLY A 15 -21.67 -1.76 -1.03
CA GLY A 15 -21.78 -2.37 -2.34
C GLY A 15 -22.87 -3.46 -2.37
N THR A 16 -23.19 -3.92 -3.57
CA THR A 16 -24.03 -5.10 -3.81
C THR A 16 -23.16 -6.26 -4.28
N THR A 17 -23.77 -7.41 -4.58
CA THR A 17 -23.07 -8.58 -5.15
C THR A 17 -22.29 -8.26 -6.43
N ASN A 18 -22.70 -7.23 -7.18
CA ASN A 18 -22.14 -6.88 -8.49
C ASN A 18 -21.70 -5.40 -8.60
N GLN A 19 -21.78 -4.63 -7.51
CA GLN A 19 -21.44 -3.20 -7.52
C GLN A 19 -20.62 -2.80 -6.30
N LEU A 20 -19.58 -1.98 -6.49
CA LEU A 20 -18.82 -1.36 -5.39
C LEU A 20 -19.46 -0.03 -4.97
N ALA A 21 -19.45 0.25 -3.67
CA ALA A 21 -19.84 1.55 -3.16
C ALA A 21 -18.79 2.61 -3.54
N THR A 22 -19.22 3.67 -4.22
CA THR A 22 -18.31 4.77 -4.60
C THR A 22 -17.86 5.61 -3.41
N TYR A 23 -18.60 5.56 -2.30
CA TYR A 23 -18.35 6.41 -1.14
C TYR A 23 -16.98 6.17 -0.50
N TRP A 24 -16.51 4.92 -0.46
CA TRP A 24 -15.26 4.55 0.22
C TRP A 24 -14.01 4.69 -0.63
N MET A 25 -14.08 5.47 -1.71
CA MET A 25 -12.97 5.70 -2.62
C MET A 25 -12.26 7.00 -2.24
N PHE A 26 -11.12 6.89 -1.56
CA PHE A 26 -10.33 8.03 -1.09
C PHE A 26 -8.87 7.91 -1.52
N THR A 27 -8.21 9.05 -1.70
CA THR A 27 -6.76 9.15 -1.88
C THR A 27 -6.16 10.04 -0.79
N LEU A 28 -4.83 9.99 -0.65
CA LEU A 28 -4.07 10.77 0.31
C LEU A 28 -2.84 11.31 -0.42
N ILE A 29 -2.71 12.64 -0.52
CA ILE A 29 -1.60 13.28 -1.23
C ILE A 29 -1.07 14.40 -0.37
N SER A 30 0.22 14.34 0.00
CA SER A 30 0.89 15.34 0.81
C SER A 30 0.07 15.80 2.03
N ALA A 31 -0.50 14.83 2.75
CA ALA A 31 -1.37 15.09 3.89
C ALA A 31 -0.58 15.13 5.20
N GLY A 32 -0.83 16.13 6.05
CA GLY A 32 -0.26 16.19 7.41
C GLY A 32 -0.90 15.19 8.39
N GLY A 33 -2.09 14.68 8.07
CA GLY A 33 -2.79 13.73 8.92
C GLY A 33 -4.10 13.24 8.32
N TYR A 34 -4.98 12.75 9.17
CA TYR A 34 -6.24 12.10 8.78
C TYR A 34 -7.19 13.04 8.03
N ASN A 35 -7.15 14.34 8.30
CA ASN A 35 -8.00 15.30 7.59
C ASN A 35 -7.64 15.46 6.09
N GLY A 36 -6.49 14.96 5.64
CA GLY A 36 -6.02 15.06 4.26
C GLY A 36 -6.59 14.01 3.31
N TRP A 37 -7.34 13.03 3.81
CA TRP A 37 -8.02 12.05 2.96
C TRP A 37 -9.08 12.73 2.09
N THR A 38 -8.93 12.62 0.78
CA THR A 38 -9.83 13.25 -0.20
C THR A 38 -10.64 12.20 -0.93
N GLN A 39 -11.97 12.37 -0.96
CA GLN A 39 -12.87 11.46 -1.67
C GLN A 39 -12.76 11.67 -3.18
N ILE A 40 -12.54 10.59 -3.93
CA ILE A 40 -12.37 10.61 -5.40
C ILE A 40 -13.49 9.92 -6.18
N LEU A 41 -14.42 9.24 -5.48
CA LEU A 41 -15.54 8.50 -6.07
C LEU A 41 -15.06 7.52 -7.17
N ASN A 42 -15.95 7.15 -8.11
CA ASN A 42 -15.63 6.29 -9.25
C ASN A 42 -15.21 7.06 -10.51
N THR A 43 -15.02 8.38 -10.44
CA THR A 43 -14.72 9.22 -11.61
C THR A 43 -13.24 9.25 -11.98
N GLY A 44 -12.38 8.59 -11.20
CA GLY A 44 -11.00 8.28 -11.60
C GLY A 44 -9.97 9.39 -11.36
N ASN A 45 -10.13 10.19 -10.31
CA ASN A 45 -9.21 11.29 -10.01
C ASN A 45 -7.85 10.85 -9.40
N ALA A 46 -7.60 9.56 -9.19
CA ALA A 46 -6.27 9.08 -8.81
C ALA A 46 -5.41 8.92 -10.06
N ALA A 47 -4.48 9.85 -10.27
CA ALA A 47 -3.50 9.74 -11.36
C ALA A 47 -2.54 8.55 -11.11
N ALA A 48 -1.90 8.06 -12.17
CA ALA A 48 -0.95 6.96 -12.07
C ALA A 48 0.14 7.26 -11.02
N GLY A 49 0.50 6.26 -10.23
CA GLY A 49 1.42 6.41 -9.10
C GLY A 49 0.68 6.67 -7.78
N TYR A 50 -0.38 7.47 -7.77
CA TYR A 50 -1.18 7.65 -6.56
C TYR A 50 -2.07 6.44 -6.28
N GLY A 51 -2.16 6.07 -5.01
CA GLY A 51 -3.04 5.00 -4.56
C GLY A 51 -4.40 5.54 -4.13
N PHE A 52 -5.34 4.62 -3.95
CA PHE A 52 -6.64 4.91 -3.38
C PHE A 52 -7.10 3.75 -2.49
N THR A 53 -7.94 4.05 -1.51
CA THR A 53 -8.67 3.06 -0.72
C THR A 53 -10.00 2.74 -1.39
N LEU A 54 -10.55 1.55 -1.13
CA LEU A 54 -11.89 1.18 -1.55
C LEU A 54 -12.50 0.22 -0.54
N LYS A 55 -13.83 0.22 -0.44
CA LYS A 55 -14.56 -0.87 0.23
C LYS A 55 -14.64 -2.05 -0.72
N GLY A 56 -14.08 -3.19 -0.29
CA GLY A 56 -14.09 -4.43 -1.06
C GLY A 56 -15.50 -4.94 -1.35
N SER A 57 -15.59 -5.90 -2.27
CA SER A 57 -16.84 -6.60 -2.55
C SER A 57 -17.39 -7.27 -1.29
N PRO A 58 -18.72 -7.19 -1.02
CA PRO A 58 -19.33 -7.89 0.11
C PRO A 58 -19.29 -9.41 -0.04
N ASN A 59 -19.02 -9.93 -1.25
CA ASN A 59 -18.73 -11.35 -1.49
C ASN A 59 -17.22 -11.61 -1.30
N PRO A 60 -16.80 -12.40 -0.30
CA PRO A 60 -15.39 -12.67 -0.01
C PRO A 60 -14.60 -13.37 -1.12
N ASN A 61 -15.29 -14.04 -2.05
CA ASN A 61 -14.66 -14.79 -3.13
C ASN A 61 -14.60 -14.01 -4.46
N ASN A 62 -15.08 -12.76 -4.49
CA ASN A 62 -14.96 -11.92 -5.67
C ASN A 62 -13.54 -11.36 -5.74
N VAL A 63 -12.76 -11.86 -6.71
CA VAL A 63 -11.49 -11.25 -7.10
C VAL A 63 -11.78 -10.07 -8.02
N LEU A 64 -11.39 -8.87 -7.60
CA LEU A 64 -11.46 -7.68 -8.44
C LEU A 64 -10.21 -7.62 -9.32
N ASP A 65 -10.41 -7.58 -10.64
CA ASP A 65 -9.35 -7.44 -11.64
C ASP A 65 -9.39 -6.03 -12.22
N PHE A 66 -8.35 -5.24 -11.95
CA PHE A 66 -8.21 -3.89 -12.46
C PHE A 66 -7.53 -3.94 -13.82
N ARG A 67 -8.32 -3.70 -14.87
CA ARG A 67 -7.83 -3.68 -16.25
C ARG A 67 -7.67 -2.27 -16.77
N GLY A 68 -6.61 -2.08 -17.52
CA GLY A 68 -6.32 -0.83 -18.19
C GLY A 68 -5.15 -0.99 -19.15
N ARG A 69 -4.81 0.10 -19.82
CA ARG A 69 -3.55 0.16 -20.56
C ARG A 69 -2.41 0.14 -19.54
N PRO A 70 -1.42 -0.76 -19.69
CA PRO A 70 -0.27 -0.75 -18.80
C PRO A 70 0.46 0.60 -18.81
N ASN A 71 0.72 1.17 -17.63
CA ASN A 71 1.52 2.40 -17.54
C ASN A 71 2.99 2.10 -17.84
N ASN A 72 3.68 3.09 -18.40
CA ASN A 72 5.10 3.01 -18.74
C ASN A 72 5.71 4.42 -18.76
N GLY A 73 7.04 4.49 -18.68
CA GLY A 73 7.77 5.75 -18.55
C GLY A 73 7.78 6.25 -17.11
N ASP A 74 8.32 7.44 -16.89
CA ASP A 74 8.45 8.00 -15.56
C ASP A 74 7.09 8.47 -15.03
N ILE A 75 6.81 8.14 -13.77
CA ILE A 75 5.54 8.41 -13.11
C ILE A 75 5.83 9.09 -11.78
N SER A 76 5.29 10.28 -11.59
CA SER A 76 5.61 11.14 -10.45
C SER A 76 4.49 11.18 -9.42
N ILE A 77 4.88 11.24 -8.15
CA ILE A 77 4.01 11.52 -7.01
C ILE A 77 4.57 12.68 -6.22
N GLU A 78 3.71 13.52 -5.64
CA GLU A 78 4.11 14.55 -4.69
C GLU A 78 3.99 14.03 -3.27
N CYS A 79 5.03 14.29 -2.48
CA CYS A 79 5.06 14.14 -1.03
C CYS A 79 5.81 15.36 -0.45
N LEU A 80 5.16 16.52 -0.48
CA LEU A 80 5.76 17.81 -0.17
C LEU A 80 5.20 18.37 1.14
N PHE A 81 6.09 18.53 2.13
CA PHE A 81 5.76 19.26 3.35
C PHE A 81 6.08 20.75 3.17
N THR A 82 5.09 21.59 3.42
CA THR A 82 5.19 23.05 3.21
C THR A 82 5.88 23.78 4.36
N GLY A 83 6.29 23.08 5.43
CA GLY A 83 6.76 23.68 6.68
C GLY A 83 5.64 24.02 7.66
N VAL A 84 4.39 23.69 7.32
CA VAL A 84 3.22 23.89 8.18
C VAL A 84 2.49 22.58 8.35
N ASP A 85 2.33 22.17 9.61
CA ASP A 85 1.50 21.03 9.97
C ASP A 85 0.02 21.37 9.72
N ALA A 86 -0.58 20.67 8.75
CA ALA A 86 -1.97 20.86 8.36
C ALA A 86 -2.97 20.10 9.27
N ASP A 87 -2.48 19.19 10.11
CA ASP A 87 -3.31 18.45 11.07
C ASP A 87 -2.53 18.16 12.36
N PRO A 88 -2.32 19.16 13.24
CA PRO A 88 -1.56 18.97 14.47
C PRO A 88 -2.21 18.03 15.49
N SER A 89 -3.39 17.49 15.17
CA SER A 89 -4.13 16.56 16.01
C SER A 89 -3.96 15.09 15.61
N SER A 90 -3.36 14.81 14.46
CA SER A 90 -3.13 13.45 13.94
C SER A 90 -1.99 13.40 12.92
N GLY A 91 -1.36 12.24 12.73
CA GLY A 91 -0.28 12.09 11.75
C GLY A 91 1.05 12.74 12.18
N PRO A 92 2.00 12.91 11.25
CA PRO A 92 3.31 13.49 11.53
C PRO A 92 3.31 15.02 11.61
N THR A 93 4.06 15.58 12.57
CA THR A 93 4.09 17.05 12.82
C THR A 93 5.06 17.82 11.92
N HIS A 94 6.00 17.15 11.26
CA HIS A 94 7.07 17.76 10.46
C HIS A 94 7.22 17.12 9.07
N GLN A 95 6.25 16.31 8.67
CA GLN A 95 6.24 15.59 7.41
C GLN A 95 4.81 15.57 6.87
N VAL A 96 4.67 15.10 5.64
CA VAL A 96 3.39 14.71 5.07
C VAL A 96 3.45 13.28 4.58
N GLU A 97 2.28 12.68 4.41
CA GLU A 97 2.10 11.34 3.90
C GLU A 97 1.36 11.35 2.57
N THR A 98 1.76 10.43 1.68
CA THR A 98 1.10 10.19 0.40
C THR A 98 0.82 8.71 0.24
N LEU A 99 -0.45 8.37 -0.02
CA LEU A 99 -0.83 7.04 -0.46
C LEU A 99 -0.43 6.88 -1.93
N THR A 100 0.51 5.98 -2.16
CA THR A 100 1.03 5.66 -3.47
C THR A 100 0.87 4.17 -3.74
N GLY A 101 1.24 3.72 -4.93
CA GLY A 101 1.24 2.30 -5.26
C GLY A 101 2.07 2.02 -6.50
N ASN A 102 2.40 0.75 -6.70
CA ASN A 102 3.13 0.33 -7.89
C ASN A 102 2.32 0.63 -9.16
N PRO A 103 2.79 1.57 -10.01
CA PRO A 103 2.03 1.99 -11.17
C PRO A 103 2.28 1.09 -12.39
N TYR A 104 3.25 0.19 -12.34
CA TYR A 104 3.72 -0.61 -13.46
C TYR A 104 3.04 -1.98 -13.55
N PRO A 105 2.93 -2.55 -14.77
CA PRO A 105 2.45 -3.92 -14.99
C PRO A 105 3.54 -4.97 -14.66
N SER A 106 4.32 -4.77 -13.62
CA SER A 106 5.40 -5.66 -13.19
C SER A 106 5.62 -5.50 -11.69
N ALA A 107 6.42 -6.36 -11.08
CA ALA A 107 6.90 -6.11 -9.73
C ALA A 107 7.69 -4.78 -9.69
N LEU A 108 7.56 -4.04 -8.61
CA LEU A 108 8.38 -2.85 -8.31
C LEU A 108 9.29 -3.18 -7.12
N ASP A 109 10.58 -2.94 -7.26
CA ASP A 109 11.54 -3.05 -6.15
C ASP A 109 11.54 -1.75 -5.33
N LEU A 110 10.97 -1.80 -4.13
CA LEU A 110 10.87 -0.66 -3.21
C LEU A 110 12.24 -0.23 -2.68
N LYS A 111 13.23 -1.13 -2.63
CA LYS A 111 14.60 -0.73 -2.31
C LYS A 111 15.12 0.24 -3.35
N LEU A 112 14.96 -0.08 -4.63
CA LEU A 112 15.40 0.80 -5.73
C LEU A 112 14.62 2.12 -5.70
N PHE A 113 13.31 2.09 -5.46
CA PHE A 113 12.50 3.29 -5.36
C PHE A 113 12.91 4.22 -4.20
N LEU A 114 13.10 3.68 -2.99
CA LEU A 114 13.37 4.46 -1.77
C LEU A 114 14.83 4.92 -1.67
N THR A 115 15.77 4.22 -2.32
CA THR A 115 17.20 4.55 -2.27
C THR A 115 17.73 5.23 -3.52
N ASP A 116 16.89 5.40 -4.53
CA ASP A 116 17.23 6.16 -5.72
C ASP A 116 17.78 7.57 -5.35
N GLY A 117 18.90 7.94 -5.97
CA GLY A 117 19.70 9.11 -5.60
C GLY A 117 20.85 8.83 -4.61
N PHE A 118 21.10 7.57 -4.19
CA PHE A 118 22.26 7.23 -3.36
C PHE A 118 23.58 7.19 -4.16
N GLY A 119 24.59 7.98 -3.76
CA GLY A 119 25.98 7.85 -4.25
C GLY A 119 26.32 8.56 -5.57
N SER A 120 25.40 9.32 -6.14
CA SER A 120 25.60 10.19 -7.31
C SER A 120 24.37 11.10 -7.43
N THR A 121 24.51 12.27 -8.07
CA THR A 121 23.37 13.04 -8.60
C THR A 121 22.56 12.27 -9.67
N ALA A 122 22.88 11.00 -9.93
CA ALA A 122 22.00 9.98 -10.50
C ALA A 122 22.55 8.56 -10.27
N PRO A 123 21.78 7.69 -9.61
CA PRO A 123 21.63 6.32 -10.07
C PRO A 123 20.14 6.04 -10.24
N THR A 124 19.70 5.99 -11.50
CA THR A 124 18.34 6.03 -12.06
C THR A 124 17.79 7.39 -12.50
N GLY A 125 18.49 8.49 -12.17
CA GLY A 125 18.21 9.84 -12.71
C GLY A 125 17.20 10.66 -11.89
N THR A 126 16.71 10.10 -10.80
CA THR A 126 15.77 10.77 -9.88
C THR A 126 16.42 10.95 -8.50
N ASN A 127 15.71 11.56 -7.54
CA ASN A 127 16.28 11.98 -6.25
C ASN A 127 15.44 11.51 -5.05
N ASN A 128 14.75 10.37 -5.18
CA ASN A 128 13.71 9.96 -4.23
C ASN A 128 14.20 9.86 -2.79
N ARG A 129 15.44 9.40 -2.58
CA ARG A 129 16.07 9.29 -1.25
C ARG A 129 16.14 10.62 -0.50
N ASN A 130 16.31 11.73 -1.21
CA ASN A 130 16.38 13.07 -0.60
C ASN A 130 15.01 13.77 -0.55
N ILE A 131 13.96 13.09 -1.02
CA ILE A 131 12.57 13.57 -1.05
C ILE A 131 11.71 12.80 -0.03
N LEU A 132 11.97 11.52 0.16
CA LEU A 132 11.19 10.65 1.04
C LEU A 132 11.97 10.30 2.31
N ASN A 133 11.27 9.90 3.36
CA ASN A 133 11.87 9.45 4.62
C ASN A 133 12.62 8.11 4.52
N GLY A 134 12.60 7.45 3.36
CA GLY A 134 13.25 6.16 3.15
C GLY A 134 12.49 4.96 3.72
N GLU A 135 11.17 5.08 3.92
CA GLU A 135 10.33 4.01 4.46
C GLU A 135 9.06 3.84 3.62
N ALA A 136 8.53 2.62 3.57
CA ALA A 136 7.23 2.31 3.01
C ALA A 136 6.32 1.68 4.07
N PHE A 137 5.14 2.26 4.25
CA PHE A 137 4.18 1.89 5.28
C PHE A 137 3.02 1.09 4.66
N PHE A 138 2.71 -0.07 5.24
CA PHE A 138 1.62 -0.92 4.79
C PHE A 138 0.58 -1.08 5.88
N TRP A 139 -0.61 -0.58 5.60
CA TRP A 139 -1.77 -0.77 6.46
C TRP A 139 -2.21 -2.22 6.47
N GLU A 140 -2.34 -2.79 7.66
CA GLU A 140 -3.04 -4.04 7.89
C GLU A 140 -4.03 -3.84 9.03
N GLN A 141 -5.19 -4.48 8.93
CA GLN A 141 -6.23 -4.37 9.94
C GLN A 141 -6.96 -5.68 10.14
N LYS A 142 -7.64 -5.78 11.26
CA LYS A 142 -8.58 -6.88 11.50
C LYS A 142 -9.82 -6.72 10.62
N PRO A 143 -10.42 -7.84 10.18
CA PRO A 143 -11.71 -7.82 9.54
C PRO A 143 -12.75 -7.24 10.49
N VAL A 144 -13.37 -6.14 10.09
CA VAL A 144 -14.50 -5.52 10.81
C VAL A 144 -15.59 -5.19 9.80
N GLY A 145 -16.84 -5.43 10.19
CA GLY A 145 -18.03 -5.17 9.34
C GLY A 145 -18.40 -3.69 9.24
N SER A 146 -17.54 -2.79 9.72
CA SER A 146 -17.76 -1.34 9.76
C SER A 146 -16.77 -0.62 8.83
N HIS A 147 -17.05 0.63 8.51
CA HIS A 147 -16.10 1.56 7.88
C HIS A 147 -15.99 2.87 8.69
N ASN A 148 -16.48 2.86 9.92
CA ASN A 148 -16.21 3.93 10.86
C ASN A 148 -14.80 3.72 11.41
N LEU A 149 -13.99 4.77 11.39
CA LEU A 149 -12.61 4.72 11.85
C LEU A 149 -12.48 4.22 13.30
N ALA A 150 -13.41 4.60 14.17
CA ALA A 150 -13.39 4.20 15.57
C ALA A 150 -13.62 2.69 15.80
N ASP A 151 -14.15 1.98 14.80
CA ASP A 151 -14.34 0.53 14.85
C ASP A 151 -13.13 -0.23 14.26
N TYR A 152 -12.13 0.48 13.73
CA TYR A 152 -10.95 -0.15 13.14
C TYR A 152 -9.94 -0.52 14.20
N GLU A 153 -9.44 -1.74 14.09
CA GLU A 153 -8.25 -2.20 14.80
C GLU A 153 -7.19 -2.56 13.76
N GLY A 154 -6.14 -1.74 13.65
CA GLY A 154 -5.17 -1.81 12.55
C GLY A 154 -3.84 -1.17 12.88
N GLY A 155 -2.90 -1.23 11.95
CA GLY A 155 -1.59 -0.62 12.11
C GLY A 155 -0.77 -0.65 10.83
N TYR A 156 0.21 0.25 10.75
CA TYR A 156 1.15 0.35 9.64
C TYR A 156 2.42 -0.44 9.94
N SER A 157 2.59 -1.56 9.25
CA SER A 157 3.87 -2.23 9.18
C SER A 157 4.84 -1.44 8.29
N VAL A 158 6.14 -1.55 8.55
CA VAL A 158 7.16 -0.69 7.93
C VAL A 158 8.17 -1.54 7.20
N TYR A 159 8.42 -1.23 5.94
CA TYR A 159 9.60 -1.69 5.21
C TYR A 159 10.64 -0.58 5.15
N THR A 160 11.88 -0.91 5.52
CA THR A 160 13.03 -0.02 5.45
C THR A 160 14.09 -0.66 4.54
N PRO A 161 14.58 0.03 3.50
CA PRO A 161 15.57 -0.51 2.60
C PRO A 161 16.92 -0.71 3.31
N GLY A 162 17.61 -1.78 2.94
CA GLY A 162 18.98 -2.04 3.38
C GLY A 162 20.01 -1.20 2.63
N ASP A 163 21.29 -1.55 2.76
CA ASP A 163 22.39 -0.83 2.12
C ASP A 163 22.19 -0.76 0.60
N PRO A 164 22.02 0.42 0.00
CA PRO A 164 21.78 0.57 -1.45
C PRO A 164 22.91 0.04 -2.33
N THR A 165 24.13 -0.08 -1.81
CA THR A 165 25.27 -0.64 -2.55
C THR A 165 25.30 -2.16 -2.56
N ASN A 166 24.51 -2.81 -1.69
CA ASN A 166 24.45 -4.27 -1.56
C ASN A 166 23.09 -4.81 -2.03
N LEU A 167 22.98 -5.29 -3.26
CA LEU A 167 21.71 -5.81 -3.79
C LEU A 167 21.15 -7.03 -3.03
N SER A 168 22.01 -7.77 -2.33
CA SER A 168 21.63 -8.93 -1.50
C SER A 168 21.07 -8.54 -0.14
N ASP A 169 21.29 -7.30 0.30
CA ASP A 169 20.65 -6.76 1.49
C ASP A 169 19.19 -6.41 1.16
N ASN A 170 18.26 -7.15 1.73
CA ASN A 170 16.83 -6.95 1.48
C ASN A 170 16.21 -5.84 2.33
N GLY A 171 16.96 -5.26 3.27
CA GLY A 171 16.42 -4.35 4.26
C GLY A 171 15.73 -5.06 5.41
N SER A 172 14.91 -4.32 6.15
CA SER A 172 14.19 -4.81 7.32
C SER A 172 12.69 -4.60 7.17
N TYR A 173 11.94 -5.41 7.92
CA TYR A 173 10.49 -5.31 8.01
C TYR A 173 10.06 -5.32 9.47
N ALA A 174 9.37 -4.26 9.89
CA ALA A 174 8.79 -4.14 11.22
C ALA A 174 7.29 -4.38 11.16
N ILE A 175 6.81 -5.33 11.97
CA ILE A 175 5.37 -5.54 12.17
C ILE A 175 4.78 -4.43 13.03
N ALA A 176 3.51 -4.12 12.82
CA ALA A 176 2.77 -3.22 13.71
C ALA A 176 1.88 -3.99 14.69
N PRO A 177 1.71 -3.49 15.93
CA PRO A 177 0.59 -3.90 16.75
C PRO A 177 -0.71 -3.35 16.15
N PHE A 178 -1.78 -4.13 16.21
CA PHE A 178 -3.11 -3.64 15.92
C PHE A 178 -3.57 -2.74 17.07
N VAL A 179 -3.94 -1.50 16.76
CA VAL A 179 -4.47 -0.52 17.71
C VAL A 179 -5.82 0.01 17.25
N ASN A 180 -6.63 0.49 18.19
CA ASN A 180 -7.86 1.23 17.89
C ASN A 180 -7.57 2.71 17.63
N TYR A 181 -8.54 3.40 17.04
CA TYR A 181 -8.42 4.81 16.66
C TYR A 181 -9.59 5.65 17.17
N ASN A 182 -9.34 6.93 17.41
CA ASN A 182 -10.37 7.95 17.60
C ASN A 182 -10.89 8.44 16.24
N PHE A 183 -12.01 9.15 16.19
CA PHE A 183 -12.58 9.69 14.95
C PHE A 183 -11.66 10.66 14.19
N ASN A 184 -10.70 11.29 14.88
CA ASN A 184 -9.70 12.16 14.28
C ASN A 184 -8.44 11.41 13.80
N GLY A 185 -8.41 10.08 13.86
CA GLY A 185 -7.25 9.28 13.44
C GLY A 185 -6.14 9.13 14.48
N SER A 186 -6.26 9.74 15.66
CA SER A 186 -5.32 9.49 16.77
C SER A 186 -5.52 8.10 17.39
N VAL A 187 -4.46 7.52 17.98
CA VAL A 187 -4.47 6.16 18.54
C VAL A 187 -5.24 6.10 19.87
N ASN A 188 -6.09 5.08 20.03
CA ASN A 188 -6.89 4.76 21.21
C ASN A 188 -6.44 3.44 21.89
N GLY A 189 -5.13 3.36 22.16
CA GLY A 189 -4.45 2.61 23.23
C GLY A 189 -4.60 1.09 23.40
N THR A 190 -5.58 0.42 22.79
CA THR A 190 -5.82 -1.01 23.03
C THR A 190 -5.14 -1.85 21.95
N THR A 191 -4.19 -2.71 22.35
CA THR A 191 -3.52 -3.65 21.43
C THR A 191 -4.03 -5.07 21.61
N THR A 192 -4.47 -5.74 20.54
CA THR A 192 -4.96 -7.12 20.65
C THR A 192 -4.43 -8.07 19.56
N GLY A 193 -3.28 -7.76 18.98
CA GLY A 193 -2.56 -8.59 18.02
C GLY A 193 -1.53 -7.80 17.21
N ASN A 194 -0.91 -8.44 16.24
CA ASN A 194 0.06 -7.81 15.33
C ASN A 194 -0.28 -8.13 13.87
N THR A 195 0.23 -7.29 12.95
CA THR A 195 0.23 -7.51 11.51
C THR A 195 0.99 -8.78 11.12
N GLN A 196 0.80 -9.25 9.89
CA GLN A 196 1.56 -10.39 9.37
C GLN A 196 3.05 -10.05 9.29
N ASN A 197 3.90 -11.02 9.64
CA ASN A 197 5.35 -10.90 9.51
C ASN A 197 5.81 -11.35 8.10
N PHE A 198 6.47 -10.46 7.38
CA PHE A 198 7.07 -10.70 6.06
C PHE A 198 8.60 -10.57 6.06
N ALA A 199 9.25 -10.56 7.23
CA ALA A 199 10.70 -10.44 7.33
C ALA A 199 11.41 -11.66 6.69
N ASP A 200 10.96 -12.88 6.99
CA ASP A 200 11.65 -14.11 6.57
C ASP A 200 11.69 -14.30 5.04
N ASN A 201 10.69 -13.79 4.33
CA ASN A 201 10.58 -13.95 2.88
C ASN A 201 10.89 -12.66 2.11
N ASN A 202 11.18 -11.55 2.81
CA ASN A 202 11.46 -10.24 2.22
C ASN A 202 10.38 -9.75 1.26
N ALA A 203 9.13 -10.23 1.38
CA ALA A 203 8.08 -9.96 0.39
C ALA A 203 7.80 -8.46 0.26
N ARG A 204 7.99 -7.70 1.34
CA ARG A 204 7.73 -6.26 1.40
C ARG A 204 8.83 -5.39 0.80
N ARG A 205 9.94 -5.98 0.32
CA ARG A 205 10.84 -5.31 -0.63
C ARG A 205 10.17 -5.09 -1.98
N TYR A 206 9.22 -5.94 -2.37
CA TYR A 206 8.61 -5.89 -3.69
C TYR A 206 7.12 -5.52 -3.58
N ALA A 207 6.70 -4.51 -4.34
CA ALA A 207 5.28 -4.19 -4.50
C ALA A 207 4.70 -4.93 -5.70
N ALA A 208 3.65 -5.72 -5.48
CA ALA A 208 2.85 -6.32 -6.55
C ALA A 208 2.21 -5.23 -7.44
N ILE A 209 1.68 -5.61 -8.61
CA ILE A 209 0.96 -4.69 -9.49
C ILE A 209 -0.20 -4.06 -8.72
N GLY A 210 -0.23 -2.72 -8.66
CA GLY A 210 -1.27 -1.98 -7.94
C GLY A 210 -1.23 -2.11 -6.41
N GLN A 211 -0.21 -2.76 -5.82
CA GLN A 211 -0.06 -2.81 -4.36
C GLN A 211 0.21 -1.40 -3.85
N GLY A 212 -0.72 -0.91 -3.03
CA GLY A 212 -0.61 0.39 -2.36
C GLY A 212 0.27 0.34 -1.11
N PHE A 213 0.92 1.45 -0.82
CA PHE A 213 1.71 1.73 0.37
C PHE A 213 1.75 3.24 0.61
N ILE A 214 1.98 3.66 1.86
CA ILE A 214 2.18 5.07 2.19
C ILE A 214 3.69 5.35 2.21
N VAL A 215 4.05 6.55 1.78
CA VAL A 215 5.38 7.13 1.96
C VAL A 215 5.26 8.48 2.63
N SER A 216 6.27 8.83 3.42
CA SER A 216 6.36 10.13 4.08
C SER A 216 7.44 10.99 3.43
N SER A 217 7.23 12.30 3.42
CA SER A 217 8.24 13.27 2.98
C SER A 217 9.47 13.19 3.88
N LEU A 218 10.64 13.61 3.39
CA LEU A 218 11.81 13.78 4.24
C LEU A 218 11.48 14.74 5.41
N ASP A 219 11.80 14.34 6.64
CA ASP A 219 11.74 15.25 7.80
C ASP A 219 12.94 16.20 7.76
N ASN A 220 12.66 17.50 7.65
CA ASN A 220 13.67 18.55 7.65
C ASN A 220 13.58 19.41 8.94
N GLY A 221 13.23 18.79 10.07
CA GLY A 221 13.12 19.46 11.37
C GLY A 221 12.04 20.54 11.39
N GLY A 222 10.92 20.29 10.71
CA GLY A 222 9.80 21.23 10.59
C GLY A 222 9.96 22.32 9.51
N ALA A 223 11.12 22.42 8.85
CA ALA A 223 11.26 23.24 7.65
C ALA A 223 10.60 22.58 6.43
N PRO A 224 10.32 23.32 5.35
CA PRO A 224 9.86 22.71 4.10
C PRO A 224 10.79 21.57 3.65
N GLY A 225 10.18 20.47 3.21
CA GLY A 225 10.87 19.22 2.94
C GLY A 225 10.07 18.31 2.01
N GLY A 226 10.73 17.29 1.47
CA GLY A 226 10.17 16.43 0.44
C GLY A 226 10.05 17.09 -0.93
N GLY A 227 8.99 16.76 -1.67
CA GLY A 227 8.81 17.16 -3.07
C GLY A 227 8.31 16.03 -3.96
N THR A 228 8.76 16.00 -5.21
CA THR A 228 8.30 15.02 -6.20
C THR A 228 9.18 13.78 -6.21
N ALA A 229 8.62 12.63 -5.84
CA ALA A 229 9.24 11.32 -6.03
C ALA A 229 8.81 10.73 -7.38
N VAL A 230 9.67 9.93 -7.99
CA VAL A 230 9.47 9.40 -9.35
C VAL A 230 9.69 7.89 -9.35
N PHE A 231 8.69 7.18 -9.86
CA PHE A 231 8.87 5.82 -10.32
C PHE A 231 9.46 5.84 -11.72
N ASN A 232 10.47 5.02 -12.00
CA ASN A 232 11.01 4.84 -13.34
C ASN A 232 11.15 3.36 -13.71
N ASN A 233 11.47 3.10 -14.97
CA ASN A 233 11.57 1.74 -15.48
C ASN A 233 12.72 0.91 -14.86
N ALA A 234 13.76 1.54 -14.31
CA ALA A 234 14.88 0.84 -13.68
C ALA A 234 14.50 0.20 -12.34
N MET A 235 13.40 0.64 -11.72
CA MET A 235 12.88 0.08 -10.47
C MET A 235 12.01 -1.17 -10.69
N ARG A 236 11.77 -1.55 -11.95
CA ARG A 236 10.88 -2.67 -12.31
C ARG A 236 11.65 -3.98 -12.32
N LEU A 237 11.03 -5.01 -11.76
CA LEU A 237 11.53 -6.37 -11.85
C LEU A 237 10.57 -7.24 -12.66
N TYR A 238 11.12 -8.00 -13.60
CA TYR A 238 10.39 -9.06 -14.27
C TYR A 238 10.50 -10.34 -13.45
N LEU A 239 9.39 -10.78 -12.87
CA LEU A 239 9.27 -12.11 -12.27
C LEU A 239 8.27 -12.89 -13.10
N ALA A 240 8.72 -13.96 -13.75
CA ALA A 240 7.83 -14.84 -14.49
C ALA A 240 6.78 -15.44 -13.54
N GLU A 241 5.52 -15.46 -13.97
CA GLU A 241 4.48 -16.19 -13.25
C GLU A 241 4.76 -17.70 -13.32
N ASP A 242 4.56 -18.39 -12.19
CA ASP A 242 4.54 -19.86 -12.21
C ASP A 242 3.16 -20.31 -12.72
N SER A 243 3.08 -20.52 -14.02
CA SER A 243 1.87 -20.93 -14.74
C SER A 243 1.62 -22.44 -14.71
N THR A 244 2.35 -23.21 -13.89
CA THR A 244 2.12 -24.65 -13.77
C THR A 244 0.81 -24.95 -13.03
N THR A 245 0.11 -26.01 -13.41
CA THR A 245 -1.12 -26.44 -12.71
C THR A 245 -0.77 -26.91 -11.30
N GLY A 246 -1.08 -26.09 -10.29
CA GLY A 246 -0.66 -26.30 -8.89
C GLY A 246 0.57 -25.49 -8.48
N GLY A 247 1.13 -24.68 -9.39
CA GLY A 247 2.18 -23.71 -9.15
C GLY A 247 1.76 -22.56 -8.24
N ASN A 248 2.73 -21.75 -7.84
CA ASN A 248 2.50 -20.68 -6.87
C ASN A 248 1.75 -19.45 -7.43
N GLY A 249 1.50 -19.38 -8.75
CA GLY A 249 0.86 -18.23 -9.38
C GLY A 249 1.70 -16.95 -9.24
N SER A 250 1.06 -15.79 -9.09
CA SER A 250 1.76 -14.54 -8.78
C SER A 250 2.53 -14.65 -7.46
N VAL A 251 3.86 -14.47 -7.52
CA VAL A 251 4.76 -14.57 -6.36
C VAL A 251 4.48 -13.48 -5.31
N LEU A 252 3.75 -12.42 -5.67
CA LEU A 252 3.61 -11.21 -4.87
C LEU A 252 2.29 -11.07 -4.12
N GLN A 253 1.37 -12.04 -4.22
CA GLN A 253 0.20 -12.05 -3.34
C GLN A 253 -0.41 -13.45 -3.16
N LYS A 254 -0.24 -14.02 -1.97
CA LYS A 254 -1.12 -15.09 -1.47
C LYS A 254 -1.45 -14.81 -0.01
N ILE A 255 -2.72 -14.55 0.28
CA ILE A 255 -3.23 -14.77 1.64
C ILE A 255 -3.16 -16.28 1.86
N ALA A 256 -2.42 -16.72 2.89
CA ALA A 256 -2.26 -18.13 3.19
C ALA A 256 -3.64 -18.75 3.46
N LEU A 257 -4.17 -19.50 2.49
CA LEU A 257 -5.28 -20.41 2.73
C LEU A 257 -4.78 -21.47 3.71
N LYS A 258 -5.27 -21.42 4.96
CA LYS A 258 -5.10 -22.52 5.92
C LYS A 258 -5.71 -23.78 5.30
N LEU A 259 -4.87 -24.66 4.76
CA LEU A 259 -5.26 -26.01 4.40
C LEU A 259 -5.72 -26.75 5.67
N LYS A 260 -7.04 -26.86 5.88
CA LYS A 260 -7.59 -27.83 6.83
C LYS A 260 -7.40 -29.21 6.23
N VAL A 261 -6.28 -29.87 6.54
CA VAL A 261 -6.14 -31.31 6.31
C VAL A 261 -7.04 -32.02 7.33
N LYS A 262 -8.28 -32.33 6.92
CA LYS A 262 -9.14 -33.24 7.67
C LYS A 262 -8.63 -34.66 7.41
N LYS A 263 -7.80 -35.21 8.30
CA LYS A 263 -7.47 -36.63 8.30
C LYS A 263 -8.76 -37.43 8.51
N MET A 264 -9.35 -37.95 7.44
CA MET A 264 -10.33 -39.03 7.54
C MET A 264 -9.57 -40.29 7.94
N LYS A 265 -9.67 -40.68 9.22
CA LYS A 265 -9.30 -42.03 9.65
C LYS A 265 -10.40 -42.97 9.18
N ASN A 266 -10.05 -43.83 8.22
CA ASN A 266 -10.85 -44.98 7.82
C ASN A 266 -11.04 -45.90 9.04
N LEU A 267 -12.30 -46.08 9.47
CA LEU A 267 -12.70 -47.22 10.29
C LEU A 267 -13.12 -48.32 9.31
N LYS A 268 -12.38 -49.44 9.28
CA LYS A 268 -12.82 -50.68 8.63
C LYS A 268 -13.56 -51.51 9.68
N LEU A 269 -14.76 -51.95 9.30
CA LEU A 269 -15.66 -52.98 9.85
C LEU A 269 -15.83 -53.00 11.37
#